data_AF-A0A7V9RWJ5-F1
#
_entry.id   AF-A0A7V9RWJ5-F1
#
_cell.length_a   1.000
_cell.length_b   1.000
_cell.length_c   1.000
_cell.angle_alpha   90.00
_cell.angle_beta   90.00
_cell.angle_gamma   90.00
#
_symmetry.space_group_name_H-M   'P 1'
#
loop_
_entity.id
_entity.type
_entity.pdbx_description
1 polymer ?
#
loop_
_entity_poly.entity_id
_entity_poly.type
_entity_poly.pdbx_seq_one_letter_code
_entity_poly.pdbx_strand_id
1 'polypeptide(L)'
;MAPDAVLSLSSKRGRWVLAVTILGSAVAFLEATVVNVALPEIGRDLDASVSGLQWVLNGYLLTLAALILLGGSLGDRYGRRRLFSIGIVWFTVASALCALAPSIEFLVVARVLQGVGGALLAPGSLAIIEAAFRSEDRPRAIGAWSALGGVAGAIGPLVGGYLIDAISWRAVFLISVPLGAFVVVAAARHVPETRDTTATGGVDVPGAVLATLALA
;
A
#
# COMPACT_ATOMS: atom_id res chain seq x y z
N MET A 1 26.98 -13.27 7.51
CA MET A 1 26.50 -13.22 8.90
C MET A 1 25.80 -11.88 9.05
N ALA A 2 24.47 -11.85 8.91
CA ALA A 2 23.71 -10.60 8.86
C ALA A 2 23.73 -9.92 10.25
N PRO A 3 23.98 -8.61 10.33
CA PRO A 3 24.03 -7.88 11.60
C PRO A 3 22.68 -7.91 12.31
N ASP A 4 22.74 -7.98 13.63
CA ASP A 4 21.68 -8.36 14.56
C ASP A 4 20.35 -7.61 14.36
N ALA A 5 19.25 -8.36 14.21
CA ALA A 5 17.90 -7.82 14.33
C ALA A 5 17.64 -7.41 15.80
N VAL A 6 17.45 -6.09 16.03
CA VAL A 6 17.62 -5.46 17.35
C VAL A 6 16.33 -5.43 18.20
N LEU A 7 15.14 -5.62 17.63
CA LEU A 7 13.87 -5.39 18.34
C LEU A 7 13.12 -6.67 18.69
N SER A 8 12.69 -6.78 19.96
CA SER A 8 11.69 -7.77 20.40
C SER A 8 10.27 -7.23 20.21
N LEU A 9 9.31 -8.14 20.00
CA LEU A 9 7.87 -7.81 20.00
C LEU A 9 7.40 -7.19 21.33
N SER A 10 8.07 -7.50 22.44
CA SER A 10 7.76 -6.94 23.76
C SER A 10 8.21 -5.49 23.95
N SER A 11 9.09 -4.96 23.08
CA SER A 11 9.59 -3.60 23.18
C SER A 11 8.56 -2.57 22.67
N LYS A 12 8.45 -1.41 23.34
CA LYS A 12 7.58 -0.30 22.87
C LYS A 12 7.86 0.09 21.41
N ARG A 13 9.13 0.06 20.98
CA ARG A 13 9.55 0.35 19.60
C ARG A 13 9.12 -0.73 18.61
N GLY A 14 9.29 -2.01 18.94
CA GLY A 14 8.85 -3.13 18.12
C GLY A 14 7.34 -3.09 17.85
N ARG A 15 6.52 -2.86 18.89
CA ARG A 15 5.06 -2.72 18.71
C ARG A 15 4.67 -1.55 17.81
N TRP A 16 5.37 -0.43 17.89
CA TRP A 16 5.12 0.71 17.01
C TRP A 16 5.50 0.41 15.56
N VAL A 17 6.64 -0.25 15.32
CA VAL A 17 7.04 -0.68 13.97
C VAL A 17 5.99 -1.62 13.38
N LEU A 18 5.55 -2.61 14.14
CA LEU A 18 4.50 -3.54 13.72
C LEU A 18 3.18 -2.80 13.46
N ALA A 19 2.75 -1.91 14.36
CA ALA A 19 1.53 -1.14 14.17
C ALA A 19 1.58 -0.28 12.90
N VAL A 20 2.71 0.37 12.62
CA VAL A 20 2.88 1.21 11.42
C VAL A 20 2.88 0.39 10.14
N THR A 21 3.60 -0.74 10.10
CA THR A 21 3.61 -1.60 8.90
C THR A 21 2.25 -2.22 8.65
N ILE A 22 1.57 -2.67 9.71
CA ILE A 22 0.20 -3.18 9.62
C ILE A 22 -0.76 -2.10 9.13
N LEU A 23 -0.73 -0.90 9.73
CA LEU A 23 -1.61 0.20 9.32
C LEU A 23 -1.35 0.61 7.87
N GLY A 24 -0.09 0.69 7.43
CA GLY A 24 0.24 1.05 6.05
C GLY A 24 -0.30 0.04 5.03
N SER A 25 -0.15 -1.26 5.29
CA SER A 25 -0.71 -2.30 4.41
C SER A 25 -2.24 -2.38 4.52
N ALA A 26 -2.79 -2.21 5.73
CA ALA A 26 -4.22 -2.23 6.00
C ALA A 26 -4.95 -1.13 5.24
N VAL A 27 -4.36 0.07 5.09
CA VAL A 27 -4.93 1.16 4.27
C VAL A 27 -5.12 0.71 2.82
N ALA A 28 -4.13 0.04 2.23
CA ALA A 28 -4.23 -0.45 0.86
C ALA A 28 -5.28 -1.56 0.71
N PHE A 29 -5.35 -2.49 1.66
CA PHE A 29 -6.37 -3.56 1.66
C PHE A 29 -7.78 -3.01 1.85
N LEU A 30 -7.96 -2.11 2.81
CA LEU A 30 -9.23 -1.46 3.10
C LEU A 30 -9.73 -0.71 1.87
N GLU A 31 -8.86 0.05 1.20
CA GLU A 31 -9.29 0.79 0.02
C GLU A 31 -9.68 -0.13 -1.14
N ALA A 32 -8.91 -1.20 -1.38
CA ALA A 32 -9.24 -2.17 -2.42
C ALA A 32 -10.63 -2.81 -2.18
N THR A 33 -10.99 -3.10 -0.92
CA THR A 33 -12.30 -3.66 -0.59
C THR A 33 -13.41 -2.62 -0.64
N VAL A 34 -13.17 -1.41 -0.15
CA VAL A 34 -14.19 -0.35 -0.15
C VAL A 34 -14.55 0.09 -1.57
N VAL A 35 -13.57 0.19 -2.49
CA VAL A 35 -13.83 0.59 -3.88
C VAL A 35 -14.80 -0.38 -4.56
N ASN A 36 -14.75 -1.68 -4.24
CA ASN A 36 -15.72 -2.65 -4.76
C ASN A 36 -17.16 -2.34 -4.34
N VAL A 37 -17.36 -1.82 -3.11
CA VAL A 37 -18.68 -1.40 -2.61
C VAL A 37 -19.11 -0.07 -3.24
N ALA A 38 -18.17 0.80 -3.58
CA ALA A 38 -18.42 2.10 -4.19
C ALA A 38 -18.76 2.02 -5.70
N LEU A 39 -18.44 0.93 -6.39
CA LEU A 39 -18.59 0.80 -7.84
C LEU A 39 -20.00 1.15 -8.37
N PRO A 40 -21.12 0.70 -7.78
CA PRO A 40 -22.45 1.04 -8.27
C PRO A 40 -22.71 2.54 -8.20
N GLU A 41 -22.28 3.20 -7.12
CA GLU A 41 -22.46 4.64 -6.92
C GLU A 41 -21.55 5.45 -7.84
N ILE A 42 -20.29 5.02 -8.03
CA ILE A 42 -19.37 5.59 -9.03
C ILE A 42 -19.99 5.49 -10.44
N GLY A 43 -20.61 4.35 -10.74
CA GLY A 43 -21.29 4.11 -12.01
C GLY A 43 -22.42 5.10 -12.27
N ARG A 44 -23.25 5.36 -11.25
CA ARG A 44 -24.34 6.32 -11.32
C ARG A 44 -23.87 7.78 -11.39
N ASP A 45 -22.87 8.15 -10.60
CA ASP A 45 -22.41 9.55 -10.48
C ASP A 45 -21.59 10.01 -11.70
N LEU A 46 -20.81 9.10 -12.31
CA LEU A 46 -19.94 9.40 -13.46
C LEU A 46 -20.50 8.90 -14.80
N ASP A 47 -21.75 8.43 -14.84
CA ASP A 47 -22.39 7.79 -16.00
C ASP A 47 -21.48 6.74 -16.68
N ALA A 48 -20.85 5.91 -15.84
CA ALA A 48 -19.79 5.03 -16.29
C ALA A 48 -20.34 3.72 -16.88
N SER A 49 -19.77 3.29 -18.00
CA SER A 49 -20.01 1.96 -18.54
C SER A 49 -19.46 0.86 -17.62
N VAL A 50 -20.00 -0.35 -17.75
CA VAL A 50 -19.48 -1.54 -17.05
C VAL A 50 -17.99 -1.74 -17.31
N SER A 51 -17.54 -1.48 -18.54
CA SER A 51 -16.11 -1.54 -18.91
C SER A 51 -15.27 -0.51 -18.16
N GLY A 52 -15.77 0.72 -18.00
CA GLY A 52 -15.08 1.75 -17.21
C GLY A 52 -14.92 1.35 -15.74
N LEU A 53 -15.98 0.82 -15.14
CA LEU A 53 -15.96 0.30 -13.76
C LEU A 53 -14.99 -0.88 -13.59
N GLN A 54 -14.90 -1.77 -14.57
CA GLN A 54 -13.91 -2.86 -14.56
C GLN A 54 -12.48 -2.33 -14.61
N TRP A 55 -12.21 -1.28 -15.40
CA TRP A 55 -10.89 -0.65 -15.46
C TRP A 55 -10.50 0.06 -14.17
N VAL A 56 -11.44 0.57 -13.38
CA VAL A 56 -11.16 1.15 -12.04
C VAL A 56 -10.57 0.10 -11.10
N LEU A 57 -11.06 -1.14 -11.16
CA LEU A 57 -10.50 -2.27 -10.40
C LEU A 57 -9.23 -2.81 -11.03
N ASN A 58 -9.29 -3.14 -12.33
CA ASN A 58 -8.21 -3.81 -13.05
C ASN A 58 -6.98 -2.93 -13.19
N GLY A 59 -7.12 -1.62 -13.40
CA GLY A 59 -5.99 -0.69 -13.51
C GLY A 59 -5.15 -0.66 -12.23
N TYR A 60 -5.81 -0.70 -11.07
CA TYR A 60 -5.15 -0.83 -9.78
C TYR A 60 -4.48 -2.20 -9.62
N LEU A 61 -5.20 -3.29 -9.89
CA LEU A 61 -4.65 -4.64 -9.69
C LEU A 61 -3.50 -4.95 -10.65
N LEU A 62 -3.59 -4.50 -11.90
CA LEU A 62 -2.57 -4.70 -12.93
C LEU A 62 -1.28 -4.00 -12.56
N THR A 63 -1.35 -2.72 -12.18
CA THR A 63 -0.17 -1.95 -11.75
C THR A 63 0.40 -2.49 -10.45
N LEU A 64 -0.46 -2.85 -9.49
CA LEU A 64 -0.03 -3.51 -8.26
C LEU A 64 0.76 -4.79 -8.57
N ALA A 65 0.20 -5.69 -9.37
CA ALA A 65 0.82 -6.98 -9.69
C ALA A 65 2.10 -6.83 -10.51
N ALA A 66 2.13 -5.93 -11.49
CA ALA A 66 3.30 -5.70 -12.33
C ALA A 66 4.47 -5.10 -11.53
N LEU A 67 4.17 -4.25 -10.55
CA LEU A 67 5.19 -3.49 -9.82
C LEU A 67 5.53 -4.07 -8.45
N ILE A 68 4.82 -5.08 -7.94
CA ILE A 68 5.08 -5.63 -6.59
C ILE A 68 6.50 -6.19 -6.47
N LEU A 69 6.98 -6.87 -7.51
CA LEU A 69 8.34 -7.42 -7.56
C LEU A 69 9.39 -6.30 -7.65
N LEU A 70 9.12 -5.28 -8.46
CA LEU A 70 9.98 -4.12 -8.62
C LEU A 70 10.07 -3.32 -7.31
N GLY A 71 8.92 -3.11 -6.64
CA GLY A 71 8.82 -2.40 -5.37
C GLY A 71 9.60 -3.08 -4.24
N GLY A 72 9.55 -4.41 -4.17
CA GLY A 72 10.39 -5.18 -3.25
C GLY A 72 11.88 -4.96 -3.51
N SER A 73 12.32 -5.11 -4.76
CA SER A 73 13.73 -4.94 -5.13
C SER A 73 14.27 -3.52 -4.89
N LEU A 74 13.46 -2.48 -5.17
CA LEU A 74 13.81 -1.10 -4.86
C LEU A 74 13.92 -0.90 -3.34
N GLY A 75 13.06 -1.56 -2.56
CA GLY A 75 12.99 -1.40 -1.10
C GLY A 75 14.24 -1.92 -0.41
N ASP A 76 14.74 -3.05 -0.88
CA ASP A 76 15.98 -3.64 -0.39
C ASP A 76 17.20 -2.78 -0.69
N ARG A 77 17.17 -2.04 -1.80
CA ARG A 77 18.32 -1.28 -2.30
C ARG A 77 18.38 0.17 -1.84
N TYR A 78 17.25 0.88 -1.82
CA TYR A 78 17.19 2.31 -1.49
C TYR A 78 16.90 2.61 -0.01
N GLY A 79 16.54 1.58 0.77
CA GLY A 79 16.17 1.70 2.17
C GLY A 79 14.69 1.44 2.38
N ARG A 80 14.39 0.46 3.25
CA ARG A 80 13.05 -0.09 3.44
C ARG A 80 12.06 0.94 3.99
N ARG A 81 12.49 1.78 4.94
CA ARG A 81 11.66 2.86 5.52
C ARG A 81 11.41 3.97 4.52
N ARG A 82 12.44 4.41 3.78
CA ARG A 82 12.29 5.48 2.78
C ARG A 82 11.30 5.09 1.70
N LEU A 83 11.40 3.88 1.16
CA LEU A 83 10.50 3.44 0.10
C LEU A 83 9.08 3.19 0.57
N PHE A 84 8.91 2.64 1.78
CA PHE A 84 7.59 2.53 2.42
C PHE A 84 6.95 3.92 2.57
N SER A 85 7.70 4.90 3.10
CA SER A 85 7.18 6.26 3.28
C SER A 85 6.82 6.93 1.95
N ILE A 86 7.64 6.76 0.90
CA ILE A 86 7.34 7.24 -0.46
C ILE A 86 6.06 6.55 -0.98
N GLY A 87 5.93 5.24 -0.77
CA GLY A 87 4.75 4.46 -1.12
C GLY A 87 3.49 4.99 -0.47
N ILE A 88 3.48 5.25 0.84
CA ILE A 88 2.29 5.84 1.50
C ILE A 88 2.01 7.23 0.97
N VAL A 89 3.01 8.11 0.83
CA VAL A 89 2.78 9.47 0.33
C VAL A 89 2.18 9.42 -1.08
N TRP A 90 2.74 8.59 -1.95
CA TRP A 90 2.24 8.40 -3.31
C TRP A 90 0.81 7.85 -3.32
N PHE A 91 0.57 6.79 -2.54
CA PHE A 91 -0.76 6.20 -2.39
C PHE A 91 -1.79 7.21 -1.88
N THR A 92 -1.40 8.05 -0.93
CA THR A 92 -2.24 9.09 -0.33
C THR A 92 -2.60 10.17 -1.34
N VAL A 93 -1.61 10.66 -2.09
CA VAL A 93 -1.84 11.66 -3.15
C VAL A 93 -2.71 11.08 -4.26
N ALA A 94 -2.44 9.85 -4.69
CA ALA A 94 -3.26 9.17 -5.69
C ALA A 94 -4.70 8.95 -5.20
N SER A 95 -4.90 8.61 -3.92
CA SER A 95 -6.24 8.49 -3.32
C SER A 95 -6.97 9.84 -3.32
N ALA A 96 -6.29 10.95 -2.99
CA ALA A 96 -6.87 12.28 -3.10
C ALA A 96 -7.25 12.64 -4.55
N LEU A 97 -6.45 12.22 -5.54
CA LEU A 97 -6.81 12.37 -6.96
C LEU A 97 -8.06 11.54 -7.31
N CYS A 98 -8.18 10.31 -6.82
CA CYS A 98 -9.38 9.50 -7.00
C CYS A 98 -10.63 10.19 -6.43
N ALA A 99 -10.52 10.84 -5.26
CA ALA A 99 -11.63 11.60 -4.67
C ALA A 99 -12.03 12.82 -5.50
N LEU A 100 -11.08 13.45 -6.19
CA LEU A 100 -11.30 14.63 -7.03
C LEU A 100 -11.70 14.29 -8.47
N ALA A 101 -11.84 13.00 -8.80
CA ALA A 101 -12.05 12.56 -10.17
C ALA A 101 -13.37 13.14 -10.75
N PRO A 102 -13.31 13.88 -11.87
CA PRO A 102 -14.50 14.42 -12.54
C PRO A 102 -15.09 13.45 -13.58
N SER A 103 -14.34 12.43 -14.00
CA SER A 103 -14.77 11.45 -15.00
C SER A 103 -14.22 10.05 -14.69
N ILE A 104 -14.81 9.02 -15.29
CA ILE A 104 -14.39 7.63 -15.11
C ILE A 104 -12.95 7.40 -15.62
N GLU A 105 -12.58 8.02 -16.74
CA GLU A 105 -11.24 7.90 -17.33
C GLU A 105 -10.18 8.48 -16.40
N PHE A 106 -10.48 9.64 -15.79
CA PHE A 106 -9.61 10.24 -14.79
C PHE A 106 -9.47 9.33 -13.57
N LEU A 107 -10.57 8.73 -13.10
CA LEU A 107 -10.56 7.79 -11.99
C LEU A 107 -9.71 6.55 -12.31
N VAL A 108 -9.82 5.99 -13.51
CA VAL A 108 -8.99 4.86 -13.95
C VAL A 108 -7.51 5.23 -13.92
N VAL A 109 -7.13 6.38 -14.47
CA VAL A 109 -5.73 6.85 -14.43
C VAL A 109 -5.25 7.05 -12.99
N ALA A 110 -6.06 7.67 -12.14
CA ALA A 110 -5.75 7.86 -10.73
C ALA A 110 -5.57 6.51 -9.99
N ARG A 111 -6.39 5.49 -10.31
CA ARG A 111 -6.27 4.13 -9.77
C ARG A 111 -5.03 3.38 -10.24
N VAL A 112 -4.65 3.56 -11.50
CA VAL A 112 -3.38 3.06 -12.06
C VAL A 112 -2.20 3.68 -11.28
N LEU A 113 -2.21 5.01 -11.08
CA LEU A 113 -1.19 5.69 -10.27
C LEU A 113 -1.21 5.20 -8.83
N GLN A 114 -2.38 4.92 -8.27
CA GLN A 114 -2.52 4.43 -6.90
C GLN A 114 -1.94 3.03 -6.71
N GLY A 115 -2.10 2.14 -7.69
CA GLY A 115 -1.51 0.80 -7.65
C GLY A 115 0.03 0.82 -7.62
N VAL A 116 0.66 1.84 -8.23
CA VAL A 116 2.11 2.09 -8.08
C VAL A 116 2.48 2.29 -6.61
N GLY A 117 1.71 3.09 -5.88
CA GLY A 117 1.90 3.29 -4.44
C GLY A 117 1.66 2.01 -3.66
N GLY A 118 0.58 1.28 -3.96
CA GLY A 118 0.21 0.02 -3.32
C GLY A 118 1.30 -1.05 -3.46
N ALA A 119 1.95 -1.12 -4.62
CA ALA A 119 3.03 -2.07 -4.91
C ALA A 119 4.25 -1.88 -4.01
N LEU A 120 4.44 -0.68 -3.43
CA LEU A 120 5.53 -0.39 -2.49
C LEU A 120 5.16 -0.75 -1.04
N LEU A 121 3.87 -0.80 -0.70
CA LEU A 121 3.40 -0.94 0.68
C LEU A 121 3.49 -2.38 1.19
N ALA A 122 3.00 -3.36 0.42
CA ALA A 122 3.01 -4.75 0.83
C ALA A 122 4.45 -5.32 0.98
N PRO A 123 5.31 -5.28 -0.06
CA PRO A 123 6.68 -5.77 0.10
C PRO A 123 7.50 -4.90 1.07
N GLY A 124 7.27 -3.57 1.09
CA GLY A 124 7.92 -2.68 2.05
C GLY A 124 7.60 -3.02 3.51
N SER A 125 6.34 -3.34 3.81
CA SER A 125 5.91 -3.74 5.16
C SER A 125 6.56 -5.05 5.62
N LEU A 126 6.57 -6.08 4.77
CA LEU A 126 7.20 -7.38 5.07
C LEU A 126 8.70 -7.24 5.23
N ALA A 127 9.34 -6.48 4.34
CA ALA A 127 10.76 -6.18 4.43
C ALA A 127 11.11 -5.45 5.75
N ILE A 128 10.31 -4.47 6.18
CA ILE A 128 10.53 -3.80 7.47
C ILE A 128 10.37 -4.80 8.63
N ILE A 129 9.36 -5.68 8.59
CA ILE A 129 9.14 -6.70 9.63
C ILE A 129 10.34 -7.67 9.69
N GLU A 130 10.82 -8.18 8.55
CA GLU A 130 11.95 -9.10 8.52
C GLU A 130 13.26 -8.46 9.01
N ALA A 131 13.49 -7.19 8.69
CA ALA A 131 14.70 -6.47 9.11
C ALA A 131 14.65 -6.04 10.59
N ALA A 132 13.47 -5.66 11.09
CA ALA A 132 13.32 -5.12 12.43
C ALA A 132 13.24 -6.21 13.52
N PHE A 133 12.63 -7.37 13.22
CA PHE A 133 12.36 -8.41 14.20
C PHE A 133 13.34 -9.59 14.16
N ARG A 134 13.64 -10.13 15.34
CA ARG A 134 14.42 -11.36 15.54
C ARG A 134 13.74 -12.55 14.84
N SER A 135 14.54 -13.50 14.34
CA SER A 135 14.05 -14.70 13.63
C SER A 135 12.95 -15.46 14.38
N GLU A 136 13.04 -15.47 15.71
CA GLU A 136 12.09 -16.08 16.66
C GLU A 136 10.70 -15.40 16.67
N ASP A 137 10.67 -14.09 16.43
CA ASP A 137 9.48 -13.23 16.51
C ASP A 137 8.86 -12.96 15.13
N ARG A 138 9.59 -13.18 14.03
CA ARG A 138 9.11 -12.95 12.66
C ARG A 138 7.82 -13.69 12.32
N PRO A 139 7.65 -15.00 12.61
CA PRO A 139 6.40 -15.70 12.27
C PRO A 139 5.19 -15.12 13.00
N ARG A 140 5.36 -14.68 14.26
CA ARG A 140 4.30 -14.03 15.04
C ARG A 140 3.97 -12.65 14.49
N ALA A 141 4.97 -11.87 14.09
CA ALA A 141 4.78 -10.55 13.50
C ALA A 141 4.06 -10.64 12.14
N ILE A 142 4.47 -11.57 11.27
CA ILE A 142 3.80 -11.83 9.99
C ILE A 142 2.38 -12.34 10.22
N GLY A 143 2.18 -13.26 11.18
CA GLY A 143 0.85 -13.72 11.56
C GLY A 143 -0.07 -12.59 12.02
N ALA A 144 0.42 -11.68 12.85
CA ALA A 144 -0.31 -10.50 13.28
C ALA A 144 -0.60 -9.55 12.11
N TRP A 145 0.36 -9.36 11.20
CA TRP A 145 0.20 -8.55 10.00
C TRP A 145 -0.88 -9.10 9.07
N SER A 146 -0.86 -10.42 8.81
CA SER A 146 -1.89 -11.07 8.01
C SER A 146 -3.26 -11.04 8.69
N ALA A 147 -3.32 -11.29 10.00
CA ALA A 147 -4.57 -11.29 10.75
C ALA A 147 -5.22 -9.89 10.77
N LEU A 148 -4.45 -8.86 11.12
CA LEU A 148 -4.95 -7.49 11.17
C LEU A 148 -5.20 -6.92 9.76
N GLY A 149 -4.41 -7.29 8.77
CA GLY A 149 -4.68 -6.98 7.36
C GLY A 149 -5.99 -7.59 6.87
N GLY A 150 -6.28 -8.85 7.23
CA GLY A 150 -7.55 -9.51 6.93
C GLY A 150 -8.73 -8.82 7.62
N VAL A 151 -8.59 -8.45 8.90
CA VAL A 151 -9.60 -7.68 9.64
C VAL A 151 -9.85 -6.33 8.97
N ALA A 152 -8.81 -5.62 8.55
CA ALA A 152 -8.96 -4.35 7.84
C ALA A 152 -9.71 -4.52 6.51
N GLY A 153 -9.40 -5.59 5.76
CA GLY A 153 -10.13 -5.96 4.55
C GLY A 153 -11.62 -6.25 4.81
N ALA A 154 -11.94 -6.95 5.90
CA ALA A 154 -13.31 -7.30 6.30
C ALA A 154 -14.12 -6.10 6.83
N ILE A 155 -13.47 -5.17 7.53
CA ILE A 155 -14.10 -3.92 8.02
C ILE A 155 -14.33 -2.94 6.87
N GLY A 156 -13.52 -3.01 5.80
CA GLY A 156 -13.62 -2.13 4.64
C GLY A 156 -15.04 -1.97 4.11
N PRO A 157 -15.76 -3.04 3.71
CA PRO A 157 -17.13 -2.92 3.22
C PRO A 157 -18.12 -2.25 4.18
N LEU A 158 -17.97 -2.47 5.49
CA LEU A 158 -18.84 -1.87 6.52
C LEU A 158 -18.64 -0.36 6.60
N VAL A 159 -17.38 0.08 6.71
CA VAL A 159 -17.02 1.50 6.76
C VAL A 159 -17.33 2.17 5.41
N GLY A 160 -17.07 1.45 4.34
CA GLY A 160 -17.34 1.82 2.97
C GLY A 160 -18.79 2.14 2.70
N GLY A 161 -19.67 1.16 2.95
CA GLY A 161 -21.11 1.32 2.75
C GLY A 161 -21.65 2.50 3.56
N TYR A 162 -21.25 2.61 4.84
CA TYR A 162 -21.65 3.74 5.68
C TYR A 162 -21.20 5.10 5.11
N LEU A 163 -19.96 5.22 4.63
CA LEU A 163 -19.43 6.46 4.04
C LEU A 163 -20.10 6.83 2.72
N ILE A 164 -20.40 5.82 1.88
CA ILE A 164 -21.11 6.01 0.62
C ILE A 164 -22.52 6.52 0.90
N ASP A 165 -23.24 5.89 1.83
CA ASP A 165 -24.61 6.26 2.20
C ASP A 165 -24.70 7.62 2.90
N ALA A 166 -23.74 7.95 3.77
CA ALA A 166 -23.79 9.15 4.60
C ALA A 166 -23.18 10.40 3.95
N ILE A 167 -22.19 10.24 3.06
CA ILE A 167 -21.42 11.36 2.51
C ILE A 167 -21.36 11.28 0.98
N SER A 168 -20.59 10.33 0.44
CA SER A 168 -20.36 10.12 -0.99
C SER A 168 -19.32 9.00 -1.18
N TRP A 169 -19.33 8.36 -2.34
CA TRP A 169 -18.23 7.49 -2.78
C TRP A 169 -16.87 8.20 -2.77
N ARG A 170 -16.80 9.53 -2.87
CA ARG A 170 -15.53 10.29 -2.76
C ARG A 170 -14.94 10.23 -1.35
N ALA A 171 -15.77 10.09 -0.32
CA ALA A 171 -15.34 10.01 1.07
C ALA A 171 -14.53 8.73 1.36
N VAL A 172 -14.81 7.66 0.62
CA VAL A 172 -14.03 6.40 0.64
C VAL A 172 -12.56 6.64 0.31
N PHE A 173 -12.27 7.50 -0.65
CA PHE A 173 -10.90 7.82 -1.02
C PHE A 173 -10.30 8.85 -0.06
N LEU A 174 -11.10 9.80 0.41
CA LEU A 174 -10.65 10.81 1.37
C LEU A 174 -10.26 10.21 2.72
N ILE A 175 -10.82 9.09 3.17
CA ILE A 175 -10.42 8.45 4.44
C ILE A 175 -8.96 7.96 4.41
N SER A 176 -8.44 7.61 3.23
CA SER A 176 -7.05 7.20 3.06
C SER A 176 -6.08 8.36 3.29
N VAL A 177 -6.52 9.61 3.16
CA VAL A 177 -5.68 10.80 3.35
C VAL A 177 -5.25 11.01 4.81
N PRO A 178 -6.16 11.12 5.81
CA PRO A 178 -5.76 11.23 7.20
C PRO A 178 -5.04 9.98 7.70
N LEU A 179 -5.44 8.79 7.24
CA LEU A 179 -4.76 7.54 7.61
C LEU A 179 -3.33 7.51 7.05
N GLY A 180 -3.14 7.84 5.77
CA GLY A 180 -1.84 7.92 5.13
C GLY A 180 -0.93 8.94 5.80
N ALA A 181 -1.44 10.15 6.09
CA ALA A 181 -0.71 11.16 6.84
C ALA A 181 -0.28 10.65 8.23
N PHE A 182 -1.18 9.98 8.96
CA PHE A 182 -0.86 9.37 10.25
C PHE A 182 0.24 8.30 10.12
N VAL A 183 0.15 7.42 9.12
CA VAL A 183 1.16 6.38 8.87
C VAL A 183 2.51 7.00 8.52
N VAL A 184 2.56 8.04 7.70
CA VAL A 184 3.83 8.74 7.36
C VAL A 184 4.46 9.35 8.61
N VAL A 185 3.67 10.07 9.42
CA VAL A 185 4.17 10.70 10.66
C VAL A 185 4.63 9.64 11.66
N ALA A 186 3.86 8.56 11.81
CA ALA A 186 4.19 7.46 12.72
C ALA A 186 5.44 6.70 12.25
N ALA A 187 5.56 6.42 10.95
CA ALA A 187 6.75 5.84 10.33
C ALA A 187 7.97 6.74 10.52
N ALA A 188 7.81 8.05 10.30
CA ALA A 188 8.89 9.01 10.44
C ALA A 188 9.43 9.08 11.88
N ARG A 189 8.56 8.93 12.88
CA ARG A 189 8.90 9.03 14.30
C ARG A 189 9.37 7.71 14.93
N HIS A 190 8.84 6.57 14.51
CA HIS A 190 9.00 5.31 15.25
C HIS A 190 9.73 4.20 14.50
N VAL A 191 9.81 4.23 13.17
CA VAL A 191 10.47 3.17 12.39
C VAL A 191 11.95 3.52 12.24
N PRO A 192 12.92 2.73 12.73
CA PRO A 192 14.33 2.98 12.43
C PRO A 192 14.60 2.83 10.93
N GLU A 193 15.52 3.64 10.36
CA GLU A 193 15.97 3.41 8.99
C GLU A 193 16.94 2.21 8.99
N THR A 194 16.56 1.12 8.34
CA THR A 194 17.41 -0.05 8.14
C THR A 194 17.76 -0.15 6.66
N ARG A 195 19.06 -0.11 6.33
CA ARG A 195 19.59 -0.27 4.96
C ARG A 195 20.50 -1.48 4.93
N ASP A 196 20.43 -2.27 3.86
CA ASP A 196 21.41 -3.33 3.63
C ASP A 196 22.74 -2.71 3.18
N THR A 197 23.77 -2.81 4.02
CA THR A 197 25.10 -2.24 3.75
C THR A 197 25.93 -3.11 2.79
N THR A 198 25.41 -4.25 2.31
CA THR A 198 26.14 -5.20 1.45
C THR A 198 25.70 -5.23 -0.02
N ALA A 199 24.70 -4.45 -0.44
CA ALA A 199 24.22 -4.40 -1.82
C ALA A 199 25.16 -3.61 -2.76
N THR A 200 26.25 -4.24 -3.21
CA THR A 200 27.19 -3.71 -4.21
C THR A 200 26.86 -4.24 -5.62
N GLY A 201 26.06 -3.52 -6.41
CA GLY A 201 25.87 -3.84 -7.83
C GLY A 201 24.81 -2.96 -8.50
N GLY A 202 25.10 -2.35 -9.66
CA GLY A 202 24.30 -1.34 -10.40
C GLY A 202 22.84 -1.71 -10.72
N VAL A 203 21.99 -0.73 -11.03
CA VAL A 203 20.56 -0.94 -11.35
C VAL A 203 20.47 -1.58 -12.73
N ASP A 204 19.89 -2.78 -12.83
CA ASP A 204 19.58 -3.41 -14.11
C ASP A 204 18.29 -2.80 -14.70
N VAL A 205 18.42 -1.54 -15.09
CA VAL A 205 17.41 -0.79 -15.84
C VAL A 205 17.01 -1.54 -17.13
N PRO A 206 17.95 -2.17 -17.88
CA PRO A 206 17.59 -3.00 -19.03
C PRO A 206 16.64 -4.15 -18.70
N GLY A 207 16.87 -4.88 -17.59
CA GLY A 207 16.02 -5.99 -17.17
C GLY A 207 14.60 -5.55 -16.78
N ALA A 208 14.47 -4.40 -16.11
CA ALA A 208 13.16 -3.83 -15.78
C ALA A 208 12.36 -3.41 -17.03
N VAL A 209 13.05 -2.84 -18.03
CA VAL A 209 12.42 -2.46 -19.31
C VAL A 209 12.04 -3.71 -20.11
N LEU A 210 12.90 -4.72 -20.17
CA LEU A 210 12.62 -5.99 -20.87
C LEU A 210 11.44 -6.75 -20.26
N ALA A 211 11.35 -6.81 -18.93
CA ALA A 211 10.23 -7.45 -18.25
C ALA A 211 8.90 -6.71 -18.50
N THR A 212 8.94 -5.38 -18.50
CA THR A 212 7.76 -4.53 -18.77
C THR A 212 7.29 -4.70 -20.23
N LEU A 213 8.22 -4.81 -21.18
CA LEU A 213 7.91 -5.04 -22.59
C LEU A 213 7.48 -6.48 -22.90
N ALA A 214 7.94 -7.47 -22.13
CA ALA A 214 7.50 -8.87 -22.31
C ALA A 214 6.08 -9.14 -21.77
N LEU A 215 5.57 -8.26 -20.91
CA LEU A 215 4.22 -8.33 -20.34
C LEU A 215 3.18 -7.51 -21.12
N ALA A 216 3.61 -6.67 -22.07
CA ALA A 216 2.76 -5.90 -22.98
C ALA A 216 2.46 -6.69 -24.27
#